data_AF-A0A7C0YFB9-F1
#
_entry.id   AF-A0A7C0YFB9-F1
#
_cell.length_a   1.000
_cell.length_b   1.000
_cell.length_c   1.000
_cell.angle_alpha   90.00
_cell.angle_beta   90.00
_cell.angle_gamma   90.00
#
_symmetry.space_group_name_H-M   'P 1'
#
loop_
_entity.id
_entity.type
_entity.pdbx_description
1 polymer ?
#
loop_
_entity_poly.entity_id
_entity_poly.type
_entity_poly.pdbx_seq_one_letter_code
_entity_poly.pdbx_strand_id
1 'polypeptide(L)'
;MPGDDCEVRALPRGLLDSTYREPSYGFSVDMGSSTLRTHLVHIPSKTVVAGASVDSPLNTIGLDVVTRLRFAAKNADARKTTVFLLRRGVRSLLETALASAEVSHDDVGRILVAGNTAVHHLFFDYPTDTLLE
;
A
#
# COMPACT_ATOMS: atom_id res chain seq x y z
N MET A 1 -9.78 25.75 -13.36
CA MET A 1 -8.81 24.64 -13.42
C MET A 1 -9.62 23.35 -13.62
N PRO A 2 -9.88 22.89 -14.85
CA PRO A 2 -10.34 21.52 -15.05
C PRO A 2 -9.09 20.62 -14.89
N GLY A 3 -9.07 19.58 -14.07
CA GLY A 3 -10.02 18.48 -14.06
C GLY A 3 -9.28 17.28 -14.66
N ASP A 4 -8.21 16.83 -14.00
CA ASP A 4 -7.49 15.60 -14.36
C ASP A 4 -8.31 14.40 -13.86
N ASP A 5 -9.40 14.13 -14.58
CA ASP A 5 -10.07 12.83 -14.56
C ASP A 5 -9.14 11.85 -15.30
N CYS A 6 -8.24 11.21 -14.55
CA CYS A 6 -7.46 10.08 -15.03
C CYS A 6 -8.43 8.91 -15.27
N GLU A 7 -9.01 8.87 -16.47
CA GLU A 7 -9.86 7.79 -16.93
C GLU A 7 -9.01 6.52 -17.09
N VAL A 8 -9.09 5.60 -16.13
CA VAL A 8 -8.41 4.29 -16.22
C VAL A 8 -9.13 3.44 -17.27
N ARG A 9 -8.71 3.55 -18.53
CA ARG A 9 -9.14 2.64 -19.60
C ARG A 9 -8.31 1.37 -19.56
N ALA A 10 -8.95 0.25 -19.23
CA ALA A 10 -8.37 -1.06 -19.46
C ALA A 10 -8.25 -1.30 -20.98
N LEU A 11 -7.03 -1.28 -21.51
CA LEU A 11 -6.78 -1.66 -22.89
C LEU A 11 -7.00 -3.18 -23.04
N PRO A 12 -7.78 -3.63 -24.04
CA PRO A 12 -7.95 -5.05 -24.31
C PRO A 12 -6.59 -5.69 -24.61
N ARG A 13 -6.37 -6.91 -24.10
CA ARG A 13 -5.11 -7.70 -24.16
C ARG A 13 -4.48 -7.93 -25.56
N GLY A 14 -5.01 -7.32 -26.62
CA GLY A 14 -4.53 -7.43 -28.00
C GLY A 14 -4.25 -6.10 -28.71
N LEU A 15 -4.35 -4.95 -28.03
CA LEU A 15 -4.06 -3.63 -28.60
C LEU A 15 -2.90 -2.94 -27.85
N LEU A 16 -1.82 -3.68 -27.64
CA LEU A 16 -0.57 -3.11 -27.16
C LEU A 16 0.24 -2.74 -28.40
N ASP A 17 0.46 -1.45 -28.61
CA ASP A 17 1.41 -0.98 -29.62
C ASP A 17 2.76 -1.67 -29.36
N SER A 18 3.54 -1.91 -30.41
CA SER A 18 4.87 -2.53 -30.38
C SER A 18 5.87 -1.89 -29.41
N THR A 19 5.53 -0.72 -28.88
CA THR A 19 6.27 0.08 -27.89
C THR A 19 5.90 -0.22 -26.44
N TYR A 20 4.77 -0.88 -26.16
CA TYR A 20 4.33 -1.18 -24.80
C TYR A 20 5.16 -2.30 -24.20
N ARG A 21 5.87 -1.99 -23.11
CA ARG A 21 6.61 -2.96 -22.31
C ARG A 21 5.79 -3.30 -21.07
N GLU A 22 5.51 -4.59 -20.86
CA GLU A 22 4.91 -5.00 -19.59
C GLU A 22 5.88 -4.66 -18.44
N PRO A 23 5.41 -4.01 -17.37
CA PRO A 23 6.24 -3.73 -16.20
C PRO A 23 6.83 -5.01 -15.61
N SER A 24 8.15 -5.03 -15.41
CA SER A 24 8.88 -6.23 -14.98
C SER A 24 8.87 -6.43 -13.46
N TYR A 25 8.43 -5.44 -12.69
CA TYR A 25 8.49 -5.47 -11.24
C TYR A 25 7.11 -5.47 -10.57
N GLY A 26 7.07 -5.97 -9.35
CA GLY A 26 5.92 -5.86 -8.48
C GLY A 26 6.33 -5.76 -7.01
N PHE A 27 5.41 -5.30 -6.18
CA PHE A 27 5.62 -5.24 -4.74
C PHE A 27 4.84 -6.32 -4.00
N SER A 28 5.41 -6.83 -2.92
CA SER A 28 4.67 -7.42 -1.81
C SER A 28 4.74 -6.49 -0.62
N VAL A 29 3.62 -6.24 0.04
CA VAL A 29 3.51 -5.38 1.23
C VAL A 29 2.83 -6.18 2.32
N ASP A 30 3.48 -6.31 3.46
CA ASP A 30 2.91 -6.91 4.69
C ASP A 30 2.63 -5.79 5.69
N MET A 31 1.35 -5.54 5.93
CA MET A 31 0.85 -4.54 6.86
C MET A 31 0.61 -5.16 8.24
N GLY A 32 1.70 -5.56 8.89
CA GLY A 32 1.66 -6.02 10.27
C GLY A 32 1.22 -4.90 11.23
N SER A 33 0.58 -5.29 12.34
CA SER A 33 0.17 -4.33 13.37
C SER A 33 1.36 -3.60 13.98
N SER A 34 2.50 -4.28 14.17
CA SER A 34 3.70 -3.68 14.79
C SER A 34 4.70 -3.16 13.77
N THR A 35 4.78 -3.78 12.59
CA THR A 35 5.79 -3.51 11.57
C THR A 35 5.16 -3.60 10.19
N LEU A 36 5.43 -2.62 9.34
CA LEU A 36 5.14 -2.67 7.91
C LEU A 36 6.39 -3.15 7.17
N ARG A 37 6.24 -4.03 6.19
CA ARG A 37 7.36 -4.54 5.38
C ARG A 37 6.99 -4.54 3.91
N THR A 38 8.00 -4.40 3.05
CA THR A 38 7.83 -4.57 1.62
C THR A 38 9.01 -5.28 0.97
N HIS A 39 8.73 -5.99 -0.11
CA HIS A 39 9.74 -6.48 -1.05
C HIS A 39 9.39 -6.04 -2.47
N LEU A 40 10.36 -5.47 -3.17
CA LEU A 40 10.34 -5.29 -4.61
C LEU A 40 10.80 -6.59 -5.27
N VAL A 41 10.00 -7.12 -6.17
CA VAL A 41 10.19 -8.41 -6.83
C VAL A 41 10.33 -8.20 -8.32
N HIS A 42 11.40 -8.73 -8.91
CA HIS A 42 11.48 -8.87 -10.37
C HIS A 42 10.66 -10.10 -10.78
N ILE A 43 9.55 -9.86 -11.49
CA ILE A 43 8.54 -10.87 -11.81
C ILE A 43 9.09 -11.97 -12.72
N PRO A 44 9.82 -11.67 -13.82
CA PRO A 44 10.34 -12.70 -14.71
C PRO A 44 11.29 -13.70 -14.03
N SER A 45 12.22 -13.20 -13.19
CA SER A 45 13.16 -14.07 -12.46
C SER A 45 12.62 -14.59 -11.14
N LYS A 46 11.48 -14.06 -10.66
CA LYS A 46 10.88 -14.38 -9.35
C LYS A 46 11.82 -14.11 -8.17
N THR A 47 12.66 -13.09 -8.28
CA THR A 47 13.65 -12.73 -7.25
C THR A 47 13.27 -11.44 -6.54
N VAL A 48 13.46 -11.40 -5.22
CA VAL A 48 13.43 -10.16 -4.45
C VAL A 48 14.68 -9.36 -4.76
N VAL A 49 14.53 -8.12 -5.22
CA VAL A 49 15.64 -7.23 -5.61
C VAL A 49 15.91 -6.14 -4.58
N ALA A 50 14.90 -5.77 -3.78
CA ALA A 50 15.03 -4.87 -2.65
C ALA A 50 13.93 -5.13 -1.62
N GLY A 51 14.15 -4.66 -0.40
CA GLY A 51 13.14 -4.69 0.65
C GLY A 51 13.33 -3.55 1.64
N ALA A 52 12.27 -3.21 2.33
CA ALA A 52 12.29 -2.20 3.38
C ALA A 52 11.32 -2.57 4.50
N SER A 53 11.55 -2.05 5.70
CA SER A 53 10.67 -2.23 6.85
C SER A 53 10.67 -1.00 7.74
N VAL A 54 9.52 -0.68 8.32
CA VAL A 54 9.36 0.38 9.31
C VAL A 54 8.43 -0.09 10.42
N ASP A 55 8.61 0.46 11.61
CA ASP A 55 7.60 0.31 12.66
C ASP A 55 6.27 0.89 12.18
N SER A 56 5.17 0.27 12.62
CA SER A 56 3.84 0.70 12.22
C SER A 56 3.62 2.14 12.65
N PRO A 57 3.29 3.06 11.71
CA PRO A 57 2.96 4.45 12.04
C PRO A 57 1.79 4.56 13.03
N LEU A 58 0.95 3.51 13.12
CA LEU A 58 -0.17 3.41 14.04
C LEU A 58 0.25 3.23 15.50
N ASN A 59 1.53 2.96 15.79
CA ASN A 59 2.06 2.92 17.16
C ASN A 59 1.87 4.27 17.87
N THR A 60 1.76 5.38 17.13
CA THR A 60 1.45 6.71 17.66
C THR A 60 0.00 6.85 18.16
N ILE A 61 -0.91 6.00 17.70
CA ILE A 61 -2.32 5.99 18.10
C ILE A 61 -2.55 5.03 19.28
N GLY A 62 -1.88 3.87 19.26
CA GLY A 62 -2.00 2.85 20.30
C GLY A 62 -1.15 1.63 20.01
N LEU A 63 -0.89 0.81 21.03
CA LEU A 63 -0.05 -0.39 20.90
C LEU A 63 -0.84 -1.63 20.43
N ASP A 64 -2.15 -1.66 20.67
CA ASP A 64 -3.03 -2.75 20.26
C ASP A 64 -4.00 -2.34 19.15
N VAL A 65 -4.56 -3.35 18.46
CA VAL A 65 -5.45 -3.17 17.32
C VAL A 65 -6.80 -2.56 17.72
N VAL A 66 -7.35 -2.94 18.88
CA VAL A 66 -8.68 -2.48 19.32
C VAL A 66 -8.64 -0.98 19.63
N THR A 67 -7.58 -0.50 20.31
CA THR A 67 -7.37 0.93 20.57
C THR A 67 -7.34 1.74 19.28
N ARG A 68 -6.68 1.23 18.23
CA ARG A 68 -6.58 1.89 16.92
C ARG A 68 -7.92 1.93 16.19
N LEU A 69 -8.65 0.82 16.20
CA LEU A 69 -10.00 0.75 15.63
C LEU A 69 -10.94 1.72 16.35
N ARG A 70 -10.93 1.75 17.68
CA ARG A 70 -11.71 2.71 18.47
C ARG A 70 -11.34 4.15 18.16
N PHE A 71 -10.05 4.46 18.02
CA PHE A 71 -9.61 5.79 17.61
C PHE A 71 -10.17 6.17 16.24
N ALA A 72 -10.00 5.31 15.23
CA ALA A 72 -10.52 5.55 13.89
C ALA A 72 -12.05 5.72 13.86
N ALA A 73 -12.78 5.01 14.74
CA ALA A 73 -14.23 5.10 14.86
C ALA A 73 -14.73 6.36 15.59
N LYS A 74 -13.87 7.13 16.27
CA LYS A 74 -14.29 8.32 17.07
C LYS A 74 -15.03 9.35 16.23
N ASN A 75 -14.49 9.68 15.06
CA ASN A 75 -15.02 10.67 14.13
C ASN A 75 -14.27 10.61 12.79
N ALA A 76 -14.74 11.38 11.80
CA ALA A 76 -14.18 11.41 10.46
C ALA A 76 -12.70 11.85 10.41
N ASP A 77 -12.28 12.77 11.29
CA ASP A 77 -10.90 13.27 11.28
C ASP A 77 -9.92 12.24 11.86
N ALA A 78 -10.33 11.54 12.92
CA ALA A 78 -9.57 10.42 13.47
C ALA A 78 -9.41 9.29 12.45
N ARG A 79 -10.48 8.96 11.72
CA ARG A 79 -10.44 7.99 10.61
C ARG A 79 -9.45 8.41 9.52
N LYS A 80 -9.57 9.65 9.01
CA LYS A 80 -8.67 10.21 7.98
C LYS A 80 -7.22 10.21 8.45
N THR A 81 -6.97 10.54 9.71
CA THR A 81 -5.62 10.53 10.30
C THR A 81 -5.04 9.11 10.28
N THR A 82 -5.79 8.11 10.71
CA THR A 82 -5.36 6.71 10.70
C THR A 82 -5.04 6.21 9.29
N VAL A 83 -5.94 6.47 8.32
CA VAL A 83 -5.74 6.11 6.91
C VAL A 83 -4.49 6.79 6.35
N PHE A 84 -4.33 8.09 6.61
CA PHE A 84 -3.18 8.88 6.15
C PHE A 84 -1.86 8.33 6.69
N LEU A 85 -1.76 8.08 7.99
CA LEU A 85 -0.55 7.56 8.62
C LEU A 85 -0.13 6.21 8.01
N LEU A 86 -1.09 5.30 7.83
CA LEU A 86 -0.80 3.97 7.29
C LEU A 86 -0.39 4.03 5.81
N ARG A 87 -1.12 4.78 4.98
CA ARG A 87 -0.79 4.96 3.55
C ARG A 87 0.53 5.67 3.34
N ARG A 88 0.86 6.65 4.19
CA ARG A 88 2.16 7.34 4.16
C ARG A 88 3.29 6.39 4.53
N GLY A 89 3.11 5.53 5.54
CA GLY A 89 4.08 4.50 5.91
C GLY A 89 4.36 3.52 4.77
N VAL A 90 3.31 3.00 4.13
CA VAL A 90 3.44 2.13 2.95
C VAL A 90 4.15 2.86 1.81
N ARG A 91 3.75 4.09 1.47
CA ARG A 91 4.40 4.88 0.42
C ARG A 91 5.90 5.02 0.65
N SER A 92 6.30 5.39 1.87
CA SER A 92 7.72 5.54 2.23
C SER A 92 8.50 4.25 2.04
N LEU A 93 7.92 3.09 2.37
CA LEU A 93 8.54 1.79 2.15
C LEU A 93 8.78 1.50 0.67
N LEU A 94 7.77 1.76 -0.17
CA LEU A 94 7.86 1.56 -1.62
C LEU A 94 8.94 2.46 -2.22
N GLU A 95 8.95 3.74 -1.84
CA GLU A 95 9.94 4.72 -2.29
C GLU A 95 11.37 4.32 -1.89
N THR A 96 11.56 3.85 -0.64
CA THR A 96 12.87 3.34 -0.18
C THR A 96 13.32 2.14 -1.02
N ALA A 97 12.44 1.16 -1.25
CA ALA A 97 12.79 -0.04 -2.01
C ALA A 97 13.09 0.25 -3.48
N LEU A 98 12.34 1.18 -4.13
CA LEU A 98 12.63 1.65 -5.49
C LEU A 98 14.00 2.32 -5.56
N ALA A 99 14.27 3.24 -4.64
CA ALA A 99 15.54 3.97 -4.59
C ALA A 99 16.73 3.03 -4.38
N SER A 100 16.62 2.04 -3.48
CA SER A 100 17.69 1.06 -3.23
C SER A 100 17.97 0.13 -4.41
N ALA A 101 16.99 -0.11 -5.28
CA ALA A 101 17.14 -0.96 -6.47
C ALA A 101 17.40 -0.16 -7.76
N GLU A 102 17.40 1.18 -7.70
CA GLU A 102 17.46 2.07 -8.87
C GLU A 102 16.36 1.75 -9.92
N VAL A 103 15.16 1.37 -9.45
CA VAL A 103 14.02 1.01 -10.31
C VAL A 103 13.03 2.17 -10.40
N SER A 104 12.52 2.47 -11.61
CA SER A 104 11.45 3.45 -11.80
C SER A 104 10.11 2.89 -11.31
N HIS A 105 9.26 3.75 -10.75
CA HIS A 105 7.89 3.37 -10.41
C HIS A 105 7.06 2.97 -11.64
N ASP A 106 7.40 3.49 -12.83
CA ASP A 106 6.77 3.11 -14.11
C ASP A 106 7.01 1.64 -14.49
N ASP A 107 8.07 1.03 -13.96
CA ASP A 107 8.41 -0.38 -14.19
C ASP A 107 7.69 -1.34 -13.21
N VAL A 108 6.84 -0.81 -12.32
CA VAL A 108 6.06 -1.60 -11.34
C VAL A 108 4.63 -1.76 -11.82
N GLY A 109 4.25 -2.98 -12.17
CA GLY A 109 2.91 -3.26 -12.72
C GLY A 109 1.92 -3.84 -11.71
N ARG A 110 2.39 -4.30 -10.54
CA ARG A 110 1.58 -5.06 -9.58
C ARG A 110 1.99 -4.76 -8.15
N ILE A 111 1.02 -4.69 -7.25
CA ILE A 111 1.23 -4.62 -5.81
C ILE A 111 0.32 -5.65 -5.14
N LEU A 112 0.90 -6.54 -4.36
CA LEU A 112 0.20 -7.44 -3.45
C LEU A 112 0.29 -6.84 -2.04
N VAL A 113 -0.86 -6.71 -1.38
CA VAL A 113 -0.92 -6.23 0.01
C VAL A 113 -1.54 -7.32 0.88
N ALA A 114 -0.90 -7.61 2.01
CA ALA A 114 -1.36 -8.54 3.03
C ALA A 114 -1.39 -7.83 4.39
N GLY A 115 -2.19 -8.36 5.31
CA GLY A 115 -2.39 -7.80 6.64
C GLY A 115 -3.60 -8.45 7.30
N ASN A 116 -3.78 -8.27 8.60
CA ASN A 116 -5.01 -8.73 9.26
C ASN A 116 -6.22 -7.88 8.83
N THR A 117 -7.43 -8.34 9.16
CA THR A 117 -8.69 -7.69 8.79
C THR A 117 -8.77 -6.24 9.27
N ALA A 118 -8.34 -5.97 10.51
CA ALA A 118 -8.40 -4.62 11.07
C ALA A 118 -7.51 -3.64 10.29
N VAL A 119 -6.26 -4.01 10.00
CA VAL A 119 -5.35 -3.15 9.24
C VAL A 119 -5.82 -3.00 7.79
N HIS A 120 -6.43 -4.02 7.20
CA HIS A 120 -7.10 -3.90 5.89
C HIS A 120 -8.19 -2.83 5.90
N HIS A 121 -9.10 -2.87 6.87
CA HIS A 121 -10.17 -1.89 6.95
C HIS A 121 -9.62 -0.47 7.13
N LEU A 122 -8.60 -0.31 7.98
CA LEU A 122 -7.92 0.98 8.17
C LEU A 122 -7.18 1.47 6.92
N PHE A 123 -6.55 0.60 6.14
CA PHE A 123 -5.79 0.99 4.95
C PHE A 123 -6.71 1.41 3.78
N PHE A 124 -7.77 0.63 3.56
CA PHE A 124 -8.71 0.84 2.46
C PHE A 124 -9.86 1.79 2.81
N ASP A 125 -9.90 2.33 4.05
CA ASP A 125 -10.96 3.19 4.56
C ASP A 125 -12.35 2.52 4.53
N TYR A 126 -12.39 1.23 4.89
CA TYR A 126 -13.63 0.48 5.07
C TYR A 126 -14.22 0.67 6.47
N PRO A 127 -15.52 0.40 6.67
CA PRO A 127 -16.17 0.49 7.97
C PRO A 127 -15.46 -0.35 9.04
N THR A 128 -15.14 0.23 10.19
CA THR A 128 -14.39 -0.46 11.27
C THR A 128 -15.25 -0.80 12.48
N ASP A 129 -16.47 -0.26 12.55
CA ASP A 129 -17.47 -0.47 13.60
C ASP A 129 -17.84 -1.93 13.76
N THR A 130 -18.03 -2.67 12.66
CA THR A 130 -18.33 -4.10 12.67
C THR A 130 -17.20 -4.98 13.22
N LEU A 131 -16.00 -4.43 13.43
CA LEU A 131 -14.86 -5.14 14.01
C LEU A 131 -14.70 -4.88 15.51
N LEU A 132 -15.54 -4.02 16.09
CA LEU A 132 -15.55 -3.66 17.51
C LEU A 132 -16.70 -4.31 18.30
N GLU A 133 -17.57 -5.04 17.61
CA GLU A 133 -18.69 -5.80 18.16
C GLU A 133 -18.24 -7.14 18.79
#